data_AF-A0A969I6V8-F1
#
_entry.id   AF-A0A969I6V8-F1
#
_cell.length_a   1.000
_cell.length_b   1.000
_cell.length_c   1.000
_cell.angle_alpha   90.00
_cell.angle_beta   90.00
_cell.angle_gamma   90.00
#
_symmetry.space_group_name_H-M   'P 1'
#
loop_
_entity.id
_entity.type
_entity.pdbx_description
1 polymer ?
#
loop_
_entity_poly.entity_id
_entity_poly.type
_entity_poly.pdbx_seq_one_letter_code
_entity_poly.pdbx_strand_id
1 'polypeptide(L)'
;MIEHNLLLLLHLLLFVYWLGADLGVFYASGWVANPRLTREARAAVLRVMLWIDQVPRLCLVLMLPVGYMLGFHLGLLSAGVTTIVVAWTVGIAWLVMVIAIHHAQGTQRGERLRKFDMGFRIALILVLTADAWSSLLTAGHIQAPWMAVKVQIYALLIFFGLMIRVVTQPFVVAFGQMMREGSTPQLEQSIATGLARARPWVIAIWVGLIAAAFIGLQKPAF
;
A
#
# COMPACT_ATOMS: atom_id res chain seq x y z
N MET A 1 2.73 -24.24 -17.70
CA MET A 1 1.31 -23.84 -17.65
C MET A 1 0.78 -23.75 -16.22
N ILE A 2 0.97 -24.77 -15.37
CA ILE A 2 0.51 -24.75 -13.96
C ILE A 2 1.16 -23.62 -13.14
N GLU A 3 2.47 -23.45 -13.23
CA GLU A 3 3.20 -22.40 -12.48
C GLU A 3 2.74 -20.98 -12.80
N HIS A 4 2.52 -20.67 -14.08
CA HIS A 4 1.99 -19.37 -14.51
C HIS A 4 0.58 -19.13 -13.95
N ASN A 5 -0.30 -20.14 -14.00
CA ASN A 5 -1.65 -20.02 -13.47
C ASN A 5 -1.68 -19.84 -11.95
N LEU A 6 -0.77 -20.49 -11.22
CA LEU A 6 -0.63 -20.29 -9.77
C LEU A 6 -0.13 -18.88 -9.43
N LEU A 7 0.83 -18.34 -10.17
CA LEU A 7 1.28 -16.96 -10.00
C LEU A 7 0.18 -15.95 -10.33
N LEU A 8 -0.60 -16.21 -11.38
CA LEU A 8 -1.74 -15.38 -11.74
C LEU A 8 -2.80 -15.42 -10.64
N LEU A 9 -3.13 -16.61 -10.13
CA LEU A 9 -4.03 -16.76 -8.98
C LEU A 9 -3.51 -16.00 -7.77
N LEU A 10 -2.22 -16.12 -7.43
CA LEU A 10 -1.62 -15.37 -6.33
C LEU A 10 -1.77 -13.86 -6.55
N HIS A 11 -1.46 -13.34 -7.73
CA HIS A 11 -1.62 -11.92 -8.04
C HIS A 11 -3.09 -11.46 -7.92
N LEU A 12 -4.05 -12.28 -8.34
CA LEU A 12 -5.48 -11.99 -8.18
C LEU A 12 -5.88 -11.98 -6.70
N LEU A 13 -5.39 -12.94 -5.90
CA LEU A 13 -5.63 -12.96 -4.46
C LEU A 13 -5.02 -11.73 -3.78
N LEU A 14 -3.80 -11.32 -4.15
CA LEU A 14 -3.20 -10.09 -3.63
C LEU A 14 -4.08 -8.87 -3.93
N PHE A 15 -4.66 -8.78 -5.13
CA PHE A 15 -5.59 -7.71 -5.48
C PHE A 15 -6.88 -7.76 -4.64
N VAL A 16 -7.52 -8.93 -4.54
CA VAL A 16 -8.78 -9.12 -3.80
C VAL A 16 -8.60 -8.83 -2.31
N TYR A 17 -7.54 -9.36 -1.70
CA TYR A 17 -7.27 -9.13 -0.28
C TYR A 17 -6.83 -7.69 0.01
N TRP A 18 -6.10 -7.04 -0.91
CA TRP A 18 -5.77 -5.64 -0.75
C TRP A 18 -7.04 -4.78 -0.73
N LEU A 19 -7.86 -4.86 -1.78
CA LEU A 19 -9.06 -4.03 -1.89
C LEU A 19 -10.09 -4.34 -0.78
N GLY A 20 -10.31 -5.61 -0.49
CA GLY A 20 -11.25 -6.06 0.54
C GLY A 20 -10.84 -5.64 1.96
N ALA A 21 -9.55 -5.77 2.31
CA ALA A 21 -9.07 -5.35 3.61
C ALA A 21 -9.04 -3.82 3.75
N ASP A 22 -8.67 -3.07 2.71
CA ASP A 22 -8.74 -1.60 2.70
C ASP A 22 -10.17 -1.11 2.95
N LEU A 23 -11.18 -1.77 2.38
CA LEU A 23 -12.58 -1.47 2.63
C LEU A 23 -12.95 -1.67 4.11
N GLY A 24 -12.49 -2.77 4.71
CA GLY A 24 -12.67 -3.05 6.14
C GLY A 24 -12.04 -1.97 7.03
N VAL A 25 -10.80 -1.56 6.74
CA VAL A 25 -10.11 -0.47 7.44
C VAL A 25 -10.87 0.85 7.28
N PHE A 26 -11.32 1.15 6.06
CA PHE A 26 -12.06 2.38 5.76
C PHE A 26 -13.35 2.49 6.58
N TYR A 27 -14.17 1.43 6.65
CA TYR A 27 -15.39 1.48 7.47
C TYR A 27 -15.09 1.48 8.96
N ALA A 28 -14.15 0.64 9.42
CA ALA A 28 -13.75 0.60 10.83
C ALA A 28 -13.26 1.97 11.32
N SER A 29 -12.53 2.72 10.49
CA SER A 29 -12.05 4.06 10.83
C SER A 29 -13.18 5.03 11.18
N GLY A 30 -14.35 4.90 10.55
CA GLY A 30 -15.53 5.71 10.87
C GLY A 30 -16.09 5.42 12.26
N TRP A 31 -16.06 4.15 12.68
CA TRP A 31 -16.43 3.75 14.04
C TRP A 31 -15.39 4.24 15.07
N VAL A 32 -14.10 4.15 14.75
CA VAL A 32 -13.04 4.71 15.62
C VAL A 32 -13.20 6.23 15.81
N ALA A 33 -13.65 6.94 14.78
CA ALA A 33 -13.89 8.39 14.85
C ALA A 33 -15.27 8.79 15.41
N ASN A 34 -16.13 7.85 15.80
CA ASN A 34 -17.49 8.15 16.23
C ASN A 34 -17.52 8.61 17.71
N PRO A 35 -17.86 9.88 18.01
CA PRO A 35 -17.88 10.39 19.37
C PRO A 35 -19.01 9.83 20.24
N ARG A 36 -20.01 9.17 19.62
CA ARG A 36 -21.13 8.53 20.34
C ARG A 36 -20.73 7.20 21.00
N LEU A 37 -19.57 6.65 20.66
CA LEU A 37 -19.07 5.41 21.23
C LEU A 37 -18.19 5.69 22.45
N THR A 38 -18.14 4.74 23.37
CA THR A 38 -17.20 4.79 24.49
C THR A 38 -15.75 4.69 24.00
N ARG A 39 -14.81 5.18 24.80
CA ARG A 39 -13.37 5.13 24.48
C ARG A 39 -12.88 3.69 24.33
N GLU A 40 -13.39 2.80 25.16
CA GLU A 40 -13.09 1.37 25.17
C GLU A 40 -13.58 0.70 23.89
N ALA A 41 -14.80 1.03 23.43
CA ALA A 41 -15.33 0.53 22.17
C ALA A 41 -14.51 1.02 20.97
N ARG A 42 -14.15 2.32 20.95
CA ARG A 42 -13.30 2.90 19.90
C ARG A 42 -11.91 2.25 19.87
N ALA A 43 -11.31 2.01 21.05
CA ALA A 43 -10.02 1.33 21.16
C ALA A 43 -10.09 -0.15 20.74
N ALA A 44 -11.19 -0.84 21.02
CA ALA A 44 -11.41 -2.21 20.53
C ALA A 44 -11.46 -2.25 18.99
N VAL A 45 -12.24 -1.36 18.37
CA VAL A 45 -12.33 -1.26 16.90
C VAL A 45 -10.97 -0.87 16.31
N LEU A 46 -10.25 0.08 16.91
CA LEU A 46 -8.93 0.49 16.45
C LEU A 46 -7.94 -0.68 16.42
N ARG A 47 -7.94 -1.55 17.45
CA ARG A 47 -7.07 -2.73 17.48
C ARG A 47 -7.37 -3.69 16.34
N VAL A 48 -8.64 -3.99 16.09
CA VAL A 48 -9.06 -4.84 14.95
C VAL A 48 -8.67 -4.19 13.63
N MET A 49 -8.92 -2.89 13.48
CA MET A 49 -8.56 -2.12 12.29
C MET A 49 -7.06 -2.19 12.00
N LEU A 50 -6.20 -2.01 13.00
CA LEU A 50 -4.73 -2.07 12.84
C LEU A 50 -4.22 -3.47 12.45
N TRP A 51 -4.91 -4.54 12.87
CA TRP A 51 -4.64 -5.91 12.43
C TRP A 51 -5.04 -6.13 10.98
N ILE A 52 -6.26 -5.71 10.60
CA ILE A 52 -6.74 -5.79 9.21
C ILE A 52 -5.83 -4.97 8.28
N ASP A 53 -5.37 -3.80 8.72
CA ASP A 53 -4.45 -2.92 7.99
C ASP A 53 -3.07 -3.55 7.69
N GLN A 54 -2.72 -4.70 8.30
CA GLN A 54 -1.54 -5.45 7.89
C GLN A 54 -1.72 -6.11 6.52
N VAL A 55 -2.92 -6.61 6.21
CA VAL A 55 -3.21 -7.30 4.95
C VAL A 55 -2.88 -6.45 3.72
N PRO A 56 -3.42 -5.23 3.53
CA PRO A 56 -3.12 -4.43 2.35
C PRO A 56 -1.64 -4.01 2.28
N ARG A 57 -0.95 -3.88 3.42
CA ARG A 57 0.49 -3.59 3.45
C ARG A 57 1.32 -4.75 2.90
N LEU A 58 0.99 -5.97 3.30
CA LEU A 58 1.65 -7.19 2.79
C LEU A 58 1.33 -7.39 1.31
N CYS A 59 0.06 -7.20 0.91
CA CYS A 59 -0.35 -7.27 -0.49
C CYS A 59 0.39 -6.26 -1.35
N LEU A 60 0.52 -5.01 -0.88
CA LEU A 60 1.29 -3.97 -1.55
C LEU A 60 2.73 -4.40 -1.80
N VAL A 61 3.43 -4.90 -0.78
CA VAL A 61 4.82 -5.34 -0.94
C VAL A 61 4.95 -6.50 -1.91
N LEU A 62 4.11 -7.53 -1.77
CA LEU A 62 4.18 -8.74 -2.59
C LEU A 62 3.75 -8.51 -4.05
N MET A 63 2.96 -7.47 -4.31
CA MET A 63 2.54 -7.13 -5.68
C MET A 63 3.73 -6.85 -6.60
N LEU A 64 4.82 -6.27 -6.07
CA LEU A 64 6.03 -5.97 -6.85
C LEU A 64 6.70 -7.24 -7.40
N PRO A 65 7.23 -8.18 -6.57
CA PRO A 65 7.90 -9.37 -7.09
C PRO A 65 6.96 -10.28 -7.88
N VAL A 66 5.71 -10.44 -7.45
CA VAL A 66 4.74 -11.31 -8.15
C VAL A 66 4.37 -10.71 -9.52
N GLY A 67 4.15 -9.39 -9.60
CA GLY A 67 3.85 -8.70 -10.85
C GLY A 67 4.99 -8.76 -11.86
N TYR A 68 6.24 -8.52 -11.44
CA TYR A 68 7.40 -8.65 -12.32
C TYR A 68 7.64 -10.10 -12.75
N MET A 69 7.45 -11.08 -11.86
CA MET A 69 7.56 -12.51 -12.21
C MET A 69 6.54 -12.92 -13.30
N LEU A 70 5.30 -12.42 -13.21
CA LEU A 70 4.30 -12.61 -14.27
C LEU A 70 4.73 -11.94 -15.59
N GLY A 71 5.30 -10.73 -15.52
CA GLY A 71 5.86 -10.06 -16.70
C GLY A 71 6.98 -10.85 -17.36
N PHE A 72 7.87 -11.46 -16.58
CA PHE A 72 8.92 -12.35 -17.07
C PHE A 72 8.36 -13.60 -17.75
N HIS A 73 7.34 -14.26 -17.16
CA HIS A 73 6.68 -15.40 -17.79
C HIS A 73 6.00 -15.05 -19.13
N LEU A 74 5.64 -13.78 -19.33
CA LEU A 74 5.05 -13.27 -20.56
C LEU A 74 6.11 -12.72 -21.54
N GLY A 75 7.40 -12.78 -21.21
CA GLY A 75 8.49 -12.27 -22.05
C GLY A 75 8.54 -10.74 -22.16
N LEU A 76 8.00 -10.01 -21.18
CA LEU A 76 7.82 -8.55 -21.25
C LEU A 76 9.00 -7.75 -20.70
N LEU A 77 10.10 -8.39 -20.30
CA LEU A 77 11.22 -7.77 -19.60
C LEU A 77 12.54 -8.06 -20.32
N SER A 78 13.30 -7.02 -20.70
CA SER A 78 14.56 -7.19 -21.46
C SER A 78 15.72 -7.74 -20.62
N ALA A 79 15.85 -7.31 -19.36
CA ALA A 79 16.91 -7.76 -18.45
C ALA A 79 16.63 -9.14 -17.80
N GLY A 80 15.54 -9.80 -18.20
CA GLY A 80 15.23 -11.20 -17.88
C GLY A 80 15.31 -11.54 -16.40
N VAL A 81 16.12 -12.56 -16.06
CA VAL A 81 16.25 -13.14 -14.73
C VAL A 81 16.81 -12.15 -13.70
N THR A 82 17.69 -11.22 -14.11
CA THR A 82 18.31 -10.25 -13.20
C THR A 82 17.26 -9.38 -12.52
N THR A 83 16.27 -8.89 -13.28
CA THR A 83 15.16 -8.10 -12.72
C THR A 83 14.35 -8.90 -11.72
N ILE A 84 14.12 -10.19 -11.99
CA ILE A 84 13.37 -11.07 -11.09
C ILE A 84 14.10 -11.25 -9.77
N VAL A 85 15.41 -11.52 -9.82
CA VAL A 85 16.24 -11.64 -8.60
C VAL A 85 16.20 -10.35 -7.79
N VAL A 86 16.34 -9.19 -8.44
CA VAL A 86 16.25 -7.88 -7.77
C VAL A 86 14.86 -7.66 -7.17
N ALA A 87 13.79 -7.88 -7.93
CA ALA A 87 12.42 -7.67 -7.47
C ALA A 87 12.07 -8.55 -6.26
N TRP A 88 12.46 -9.82 -6.26
CA TRP A 88 12.28 -10.71 -5.10
C TRP A 88 13.15 -10.33 -3.92
N THR A 89 14.42 -9.96 -4.14
CA THR A 89 15.31 -9.52 -3.06
C THR A 89 14.74 -8.28 -2.36
N VAL A 90 14.36 -7.28 -3.15
CA VAL A 90 13.72 -6.05 -2.66
C VAL A 90 12.39 -6.35 -1.99
N GLY A 91 11.55 -7.19 -2.60
CA GLY A 91 10.24 -7.58 -2.06
C GLY A 91 10.34 -8.30 -0.72
N ILE A 92 11.23 -9.28 -0.58
CA ILE A 92 11.44 -10.03 0.67
C ILE A 92 12.03 -9.12 1.74
N ALA A 93 13.05 -8.32 1.42
CA ALA A 93 13.64 -7.37 2.37
C ALA A 93 12.59 -6.37 2.86
N TRP A 94 11.74 -5.88 1.96
CA TRP A 94 10.66 -4.97 2.31
C TRP A 94 9.59 -5.66 3.17
N LEU A 95 9.24 -6.91 2.85
CA LEU A 95 8.26 -7.69 3.61
C LEU A 95 8.73 -7.89 5.06
N VAL A 96 9.98 -8.32 5.24
CA VAL A 96 10.62 -8.47 6.55
C VAL A 96 10.62 -7.15 7.30
N MET A 97 10.92 -6.03 6.62
CA MET A 97 10.89 -4.71 7.23
C MET A 97 9.48 -4.31 7.69
N VAL A 98 8.44 -4.55 6.90
CA VAL A 98 7.04 -4.24 7.26
C VAL A 98 6.60 -5.07 8.47
N ILE A 99 6.91 -6.37 8.50
CA ILE A 99 6.61 -7.25 9.63
C ILE A 99 7.40 -6.81 10.88
N ALA A 100 8.68 -6.48 10.74
CA ALA A 100 9.51 -6.00 11.84
C ALA A 100 8.98 -4.68 12.43
N ILE A 101 8.49 -3.76 11.59
CA ILE A 101 7.85 -2.51 12.06
C ILE A 101 6.60 -2.83 12.87
N HIS A 102 5.76 -3.77 12.43
CA HIS A 102 4.56 -4.17 13.14
C HIS A 102 4.86 -4.75 14.53
N HIS A 103 5.82 -5.67 14.64
CA HIS A 103 6.20 -6.26 15.93
C HIS A 103 6.96 -5.29 16.85
N ALA A 104 7.63 -4.28 16.30
CA ALA A 104 8.37 -3.29 17.08
C ALA A 104 7.59 -1.99 17.37
N GLN A 105 6.25 -1.99 17.18
CA GLN A 105 5.41 -0.82 17.44
C GLN A 105 5.59 -0.28 18.86
N GLY A 106 5.65 1.05 18.99
CA GLY A 106 5.85 1.73 20.28
C GLY A 106 7.30 1.72 20.81
N THR A 107 8.25 1.09 20.11
CA THR A 107 9.67 1.07 20.51
C THR A 107 10.52 2.06 19.71
N GLN A 108 11.68 2.46 20.25
CA GLN A 108 12.64 3.31 19.52
C GLN A 108 13.14 2.63 18.22
N ARG A 109 13.30 1.31 18.24
CA ARG A 109 13.67 0.51 17.06
C ARG A 109 12.59 0.59 15.99
N GLY A 110 11.33 0.42 16.37
CA GLY A 110 10.18 0.54 15.45
C GLY A 110 10.11 1.90 14.77
N GLU A 111 10.33 2.98 15.52
CA GLU A 111 10.35 4.33 14.94
C GLU A 111 11.52 4.56 13.96
N ARG A 112 12.72 4.03 14.26
CA ARG A 112 13.85 4.08 13.32
C ARG A 112 13.54 3.33 12.04
N LEU A 113 12.99 2.11 12.15
CA LEU A 113 12.59 1.30 11.00
C LEU A 113 11.49 1.99 10.19
N ARG A 114 10.51 2.63 10.84
CA ARG A 114 9.44 3.38 10.16
C ARG A 114 9.98 4.56 9.36
N LYS A 115 10.95 5.31 9.90
CA LYS A 115 11.62 6.41 9.17
C LYS A 115 12.40 5.89 7.96
N PHE A 116 13.08 4.75 8.12
CA PHE A 116 13.78 4.11 7.02
C PHE A 116 12.81 3.58 5.94
N ASP A 117 11.72 2.88 6.30
CA ASP A 117 10.66 2.44 5.36
C ASP A 117 10.06 3.62 4.59
N MET A 118 9.93 4.79 5.23
CA MET A 118 9.45 6.00 4.56
C MET A 118 10.43 6.49 3.46
N GLY A 119 11.72 6.58 3.77
CA GLY A 119 12.75 6.92 2.78
C GLY A 119 12.85 5.88 1.66
N PHE A 120 12.79 4.60 2.02
CA PHE A 120 12.79 3.49 1.07
C PHE A 120 11.60 3.56 0.11
N ARG A 121 10.38 3.84 0.60
CA ARG A 121 9.20 4.03 -0.25
C ARG A 121 9.38 5.17 -1.25
N ILE A 122 9.94 6.30 -0.81
CA ILE A 122 10.21 7.44 -1.70
C ILE A 122 11.21 7.03 -2.79
N ALA A 123 12.31 6.37 -2.42
CA ALA A 123 13.27 5.88 -3.39
C ALA A 123 12.64 4.88 -4.37
N LEU A 124 11.80 3.96 -3.88
CA LEU A 124 11.12 2.98 -4.72
C LEU A 124 10.12 3.63 -5.68
N ILE A 125 9.37 4.65 -5.24
CA ILE A 125 8.50 5.45 -6.12
C ILE A 125 9.33 6.06 -7.25
N LEU A 126 10.45 6.70 -6.94
CA LEU A 126 11.30 7.34 -7.94
C LEU A 126 11.87 6.34 -8.95
N VAL A 127 12.37 5.19 -8.48
CA VAL A 127 12.92 4.13 -9.33
C VAL A 127 11.83 3.54 -10.24
N LEU A 128 10.67 3.18 -9.69
CA LEU A 128 9.58 2.60 -10.47
C LEU A 128 8.99 3.59 -11.47
N THR A 129 8.89 4.86 -11.11
CA THR A 129 8.44 5.91 -12.04
C THR A 129 9.46 6.16 -13.14
N ALA A 130 10.75 6.15 -12.85
CA ALA A 130 11.79 6.23 -13.87
C ALA A 130 11.77 5.01 -14.81
N ASP A 131 11.63 3.80 -14.26
CA ASP A 131 11.54 2.55 -15.04
C ASP A 131 10.30 2.56 -15.97
N ALA A 132 9.14 2.94 -15.43
CA ALA A 132 7.91 3.05 -16.21
C ALA A 132 8.01 4.12 -17.32
N TRP A 133 8.46 5.34 -17.00
CA TRP A 133 8.55 6.39 -18.00
C TRP A 133 9.64 6.17 -19.04
N SER A 134 10.79 5.62 -18.64
CA SER A 134 11.82 5.23 -19.62
C SER A 134 11.28 4.17 -20.58
N SER A 135 10.49 3.22 -20.10
CA SER A 135 9.85 2.19 -20.93
C SER A 135 8.71 2.70 -21.82
N LEU A 136 8.05 3.80 -21.44
CA LEU A 136 6.99 4.42 -22.24
C LEU A 136 7.54 5.38 -23.31
N LEU A 137 8.64 6.07 -23.02
CA LEU A 137 9.22 7.08 -23.92
C LEU A 137 10.36 6.54 -24.79
N THR A 138 11.00 5.45 -24.38
CA THR A 138 12.16 4.85 -25.05
C THR A 138 12.04 3.32 -25.04
N ALA A 139 12.99 2.61 -25.67
CA ALA A 139 13.10 1.15 -25.57
C ALA A 139 13.67 0.71 -24.21
N GLY A 140 12.94 1.03 -23.13
CA GLY A 140 13.33 0.77 -21.75
C GLY A 140 13.27 -0.71 -21.38
N HIS A 141 13.32 -0.98 -20.07
CA HIS A 141 13.37 -2.35 -19.57
C HIS A 141 12.07 -3.14 -19.80
N ILE A 142 10.92 -2.48 -19.63
CA ILE A 142 9.59 -3.08 -19.81
C ILE A 142 9.16 -2.94 -21.27
N GLN A 143 8.93 -4.06 -21.94
CA GLN A 143 8.69 -4.11 -23.40
C GLN A 143 7.24 -3.83 -23.79
N ALA A 144 6.30 -3.90 -22.83
CA ALA A 144 4.88 -3.68 -23.09
C ALA A 144 4.39 -2.37 -22.42
N PRO A 145 3.89 -1.40 -23.19
CA PRO A 145 3.40 -0.12 -22.65
C PRO A 145 2.36 -0.28 -21.54
N TRP A 146 1.38 -1.19 -21.71
CA TRP A 146 0.37 -1.46 -20.68
C TRP A 146 0.96 -1.95 -19.36
N MET A 147 2.08 -2.69 -19.39
CA MET A 147 2.78 -3.13 -18.19
C MET A 147 3.51 -1.96 -17.53
N ALA A 148 4.15 -1.09 -18.33
CA ALA A 148 4.79 0.12 -17.82
C ALA A 148 3.77 1.06 -17.17
N VAL A 149 2.58 1.23 -17.75
CA VAL A 149 1.48 1.98 -17.12
C VAL A 149 1.06 1.35 -15.79
N LYS A 150 0.96 0.01 -15.70
CA LYS A 150 0.66 -0.66 -14.42
C LYS A 150 1.74 -0.42 -13.37
N VAL A 151 3.03 -0.43 -13.76
CA VAL A 151 4.14 -0.10 -12.85
C VAL A 151 4.03 1.35 -12.38
N GLN A 152 3.69 2.29 -13.27
CA GLN A 152 3.46 3.69 -12.89
C GLN A 152 2.27 3.84 -11.94
N ILE A 153 1.16 3.14 -12.19
CA ILE A 153 0.01 3.13 -11.27
C ILE A 153 0.45 2.56 -9.91
N TYR A 154 1.20 1.47 -9.89
CA TYR A 154 1.71 0.89 -8.65
C TYR A 154 2.61 1.86 -7.86
N ALA A 155 3.48 2.63 -8.53
CA ALA A 155 4.25 3.70 -7.90
C ALA A 155 3.34 4.78 -7.28
N LEU A 156 2.27 5.18 -7.98
CA LEU A 156 1.27 6.11 -7.45
C LEU A 156 0.52 5.52 -6.24
N LEU A 157 0.20 4.23 -6.23
CA LEU A 157 -0.42 3.55 -5.08
C LEU A 157 0.48 3.59 -3.84
N ILE A 158 1.79 3.39 -4.01
CA ILE A 158 2.76 3.54 -2.91
C ILE A 158 2.76 5.00 -2.40
N PHE A 159 2.73 5.97 -3.32
CA PHE A 159 2.66 7.40 -2.97
C PHE A 159 1.37 7.75 -2.21
N PHE A 160 0.20 7.27 -2.65
CA PHE A 160 -1.06 7.49 -1.92
C PHE A 160 -1.03 6.88 -0.52
N GLY A 161 -0.46 5.68 -0.38
CA GLY A 161 -0.23 5.06 0.93
C GLY A 161 0.71 5.88 1.83
N LEU A 162 1.71 6.55 1.25
CA LEU A 162 2.56 7.49 1.98
C LEU A 162 1.77 8.73 2.44
N MET A 163 0.94 9.29 1.56
CA MET A 163 0.11 10.46 1.89
C MET A 163 -0.88 10.17 3.00
N ILE A 164 -1.52 9.00 3.01
CA ILE A 164 -2.37 8.57 4.14
C ILE A 164 -1.61 8.65 5.46
N ARG A 165 -0.36 8.16 5.52
CA ARG A 165 0.45 8.18 6.75
C ARG A 165 0.79 9.59 7.22
N VAL A 166 1.03 10.50 6.28
CA VAL A 166 1.33 11.90 6.60
C VAL A 166 0.07 12.61 7.12
N VAL A 167 -1.05 12.50 6.41
CA VAL A 167 -2.29 13.23 6.78
C VAL A 167 -2.99 12.66 8.01
N THR A 168 -2.72 11.40 8.39
CA THR A 168 -3.29 10.76 9.59
C THR A 168 -2.51 11.04 10.87
N GLN A 169 -1.33 11.68 10.83
CA GLN A 169 -0.57 12.01 12.03
C GLN A 169 -1.40 12.80 13.08
N PRO A 170 -2.13 13.87 12.71
CA PRO A 170 -2.97 14.60 13.68
C PRO A 170 -4.05 13.74 14.33
N PHE A 171 -4.63 12.80 13.56
CA PHE A 171 -5.61 11.84 14.10
C PHE A 171 -4.97 10.96 15.18
N VAL A 172 -3.76 10.42 14.94
CA VAL A 172 -3.07 9.54 15.91
C VAL A 172 -2.78 10.30 17.20
N VAL A 173 -2.29 11.54 17.10
CA VAL A 173 -2.00 12.38 18.27
C VAL A 173 -3.28 12.70 19.05
N ALA A 174 -4.33 13.18 18.38
CA ALA A 174 -5.58 13.55 19.02
C ALA A 174 -6.30 12.35 19.64
N PHE A 175 -6.31 11.20 18.95
CA PHE A 175 -6.89 9.97 19.49
C PHE A 175 -6.13 9.48 20.74
N GLY A 176 -4.79 9.53 20.71
CA GLY A 176 -3.97 9.18 21.87
C GLY A 176 -4.19 10.10 23.08
N GLN A 177 -4.35 11.40 22.85
CA GLN A 177 -4.71 12.37 23.90
C GLN A 177 -6.11 12.08 24.45
N MET A 178 -7.10 11.85 23.59
CA MET A 178 -8.48 11.53 23.99
C MET A 178 -8.56 10.28 24.88
N MET A 179 -7.74 9.27 24.59
CA MET A 179 -7.65 8.06 25.41
C MET A 179 -7.11 8.33 26.82
N ARG A 180 -6.18 9.27 27.00
CA ARG A 180 -5.57 9.59 28.31
C ARG A 180 -6.37 10.61 29.10
N GLU A 181 -6.78 11.69 28.45
CA GLU A 181 -7.27 12.91 29.10
C GLU A 181 -8.81 13.03 29.03
N GLY A 182 -9.46 12.25 28.16
CA GLY A 182 -10.90 12.34 27.91
C GLY A 182 -11.24 13.06 26.61
N SER A 183 -12.52 13.02 26.23
CA SER A 183 -12.99 13.63 24.98
C SER A 183 -13.28 15.12 25.17
N THR A 184 -12.85 15.93 24.21
CA THR A 184 -13.18 17.37 24.11
C THR A 184 -13.63 17.69 22.68
N PRO A 185 -14.45 18.73 22.46
CA PRO A 185 -14.86 19.12 21.11
C PRO A 185 -13.69 19.35 20.14
N GLN A 186 -12.58 19.91 20.64
CA GLN A 186 -11.37 20.17 19.84
C GLN A 186 -10.66 18.89 19.42
N LEU A 187 -10.57 17.90 20.32
CA LEU A 187 -9.98 16.60 20.01
C LEU A 187 -10.85 15.82 19.01
N GLU A 188 -12.17 15.79 19.21
CA GLU A 188 -13.08 15.11 18.28
C GLU A 188 -13.06 15.75 16.89
N GLN A 189 -12.99 17.09 16.80
CA GLN A 189 -12.82 17.78 15.53
C GLN A 189 -11.51 17.41 14.83
N SER A 190 -10.41 17.30 15.60
CA SER A 190 -9.10 16.90 15.06
C SER A 190 -9.10 15.45 14.55
N ILE A 191 -9.74 14.54 15.28
CA ILE A 191 -9.96 13.14 14.89
C ILE A 191 -10.77 13.08 13.58
N ALA A 192 -11.92 13.77 13.53
CA ALA A 192 -12.79 13.79 12.35
C ALA A 192 -12.07 14.38 11.11
N THR A 193 -11.35 15.48 11.29
CA THR A 193 -10.61 16.16 10.21
C THR A 193 -9.47 15.30 9.68
N GLY A 194 -8.70 14.65 10.57
CA GLY A 194 -7.62 13.76 10.17
C GLY A 194 -8.13 12.60 9.32
N LEU A 195 -9.27 12.03 9.69
CA LEU A 195 -9.90 10.98 8.89
C LEU A 195 -10.42 11.51 7.56
N ALA A 196 -11.11 12.65 7.55
CA ALA A 196 -11.63 13.26 6.33
C ALA A 196 -10.53 13.55 5.30
N ARG A 197 -9.34 13.97 5.76
CA ARG A 197 -8.16 14.20 4.90
C ARG A 197 -7.56 12.91 4.33
N ALA A 198 -7.70 11.78 5.03
CA ALA A 198 -7.21 10.48 4.54
C ALA A 198 -8.12 9.85 3.47
N ARG A 199 -9.43 10.09 3.53
CA ARG A 199 -10.43 9.44 2.65
C ARG A 199 -10.15 9.61 1.15
N PRO A 200 -9.82 10.80 0.62
CA PRO A 200 -9.55 10.95 -0.81
C PRO A 200 -8.39 10.07 -1.29
N TRP A 201 -7.34 9.92 -0.47
CA TRP A 201 -6.20 9.07 -0.80
C TRP A 201 -6.54 7.58 -0.81
N VAL A 202 -7.40 7.13 0.11
CA VAL A 202 -7.90 5.75 0.11
C VAL A 202 -8.74 5.48 -1.14
N ILE A 203 -9.62 6.41 -1.52
CA ILE A 203 -10.43 6.29 -2.74
C ILE A 203 -9.52 6.29 -3.98
N ALA A 204 -8.47 7.12 -4.01
CA ALA A 204 -7.49 7.13 -5.08
C ALA A 204 -6.73 5.78 -5.20
N ILE A 205 -6.45 5.10 -4.08
CA ILE A 205 -5.90 3.74 -4.10
C ILE A 205 -6.88 2.78 -4.77
N TRP A 206 -8.17 2.82 -4.43
CA TRP A 206 -9.16 1.93 -5.04
C TRP A 206 -9.32 2.16 -6.54
N VAL A 207 -9.40 3.42 -6.96
CA VAL A 207 -9.45 3.78 -8.38
C VAL A 207 -8.20 3.28 -9.10
N GLY A 208 -7.01 3.49 -8.51
CA GLY A 208 -5.75 3.00 -9.09
C GLY A 208 -5.68 1.47 -9.18
N LEU A 209 -6.11 0.75 -8.14
CA LEU A 209 -6.17 -0.71 -8.15
C LEU A 209 -7.10 -1.24 -9.25
N ILE A 210 -8.30 -0.65 -9.38
CA ILE A 210 -9.27 -1.03 -10.42
C ILE A 210 -8.71 -0.69 -11.82
N ALA A 211 -8.10 0.48 -12.00
CA ALA A 211 -7.48 0.87 -13.26
C ALA A 211 -6.34 -0.09 -13.66
N ALA A 212 -5.46 -0.45 -12.72
CA ALA A 212 -4.38 -1.41 -12.95
C ALA A 212 -4.90 -2.83 -13.28
N ALA A 213 -6.00 -3.24 -12.64
CA ALA A 213 -6.67 -4.50 -12.95
C ALA A 213 -7.26 -4.47 -14.37
N PHE A 214 -8.01 -3.42 -14.71
CA PHE A 214 -8.61 -3.22 -16.03
C PHE A 214 -7.56 -3.21 -17.16
N ILE A 215 -6.48 -2.44 -16.99
CA ILE A 215 -5.36 -2.41 -17.95
C ILE A 215 -4.72 -3.79 -18.08
N GLY A 216 -4.59 -4.54 -16.97
CA GLY A 216 -4.05 -5.90 -17.00
C GLY A 216 -4.92 -6.92 -17.72
N LEU A 217 -6.24 -6.70 -17.73
CA LEU A 217 -7.19 -7.53 -18.48
C LEU A 217 -7.18 -7.19 -19.97
N GLN A 218 -7.19 -5.91 -20.30
CA GLN A 218 -7.25 -5.44 -21.69
C GLN A 218 -5.92 -5.58 -22.44
N LYS A 219 -4.79 -5.45 -21.73
CA LYS A 219 -3.43 -5.44 -22.31
C LYS A 219 -3.32 -4.59 -23.58
N PRO A 220 -3.75 -3.33 -23.55
CA PRO A 220 -3.84 -2.49 -24.73
C PRO A 220 -2.46 -2.22 -25.36
N ALA A 221 -2.44 -1.99 -26.67
CA ALA A 221 -1.23 -1.85 -27.49
C ALA A 221 -0.80 -0.40 -27.79
N PHE A 222 -1.38 0.57 -27.08
CA PHE A 222 -1.13 2.01 -27.32
C PHE A 222 0.28 2.45 -26.95
#